data_AF-A0A2V6T833-F1
#
_entry.id   AF-A0A2V6T833-F1
#
_cell.length_a   1.000
_cell.length_b   1.000
_cell.length_c   1.000
_cell.angle_alpha   90.00
_cell.angle_beta   90.00
_cell.angle_gamma   90.00
#
_symmetry.space_group_name_H-M   'P 1'
#
loop_
_entity.id
_entity.type
_entity.pdbx_description
1 polymer ?
#
loop_
_entity_poly.entity_id
_entity_poly.type
_entity_poly.pdbx_seq_one_letter_code
_entity_poly.pdbx_strand_id
1 'polypeptide(L)'
;MSYRNSIDGKSVSQAVRASRREPDLVVVRGRPGDYRESHPGRVALAVEVAESSLDFDRERKGSLYARTGIDDYWIVNLVDRVLEVYRDPEPDASAVDGWRYRSVTVLTPPAVLVPLAFTSIQVAVADLLP
;
A
#
# COMPACT_ATOMS: atom_id res chain seq x y z
N MET A 1 -12.22 5.96 61.07
CA MET A 1 -11.54 6.00 59.76
C MET A 1 -12.61 5.82 58.70
N SER A 2 -12.92 6.89 57.97
CA SER A 2 -14.05 6.95 57.04
C SER A 2 -13.59 6.65 55.62
N TYR A 3 -14.41 5.88 54.88
CA TYR A 3 -14.25 5.60 53.45
C TYR A 3 -14.66 6.82 52.59
N ARG A 4 -13.88 7.12 51.54
CA ARG A 4 -14.31 7.80 50.31
C ARG A 4 -13.56 7.23 49.10
N ASN A 5 -14.29 7.13 47.99
CA ASN A 5 -14.06 6.41 46.74
C ASN A 5 -13.49 7.33 45.63
N SER A 6 -13.21 6.78 44.43
CA SER A 6 -12.88 7.42 43.11
C SER A 6 -11.39 7.70 42.80
N ILE A 7 -10.79 7.34 41.65
CA ILE A 7 -11.22 6.63 40.41
C ILE A 7 -10.00 5.92 39.81
N ASP A 8 -10.23 4.71 39.29
CA ASP A 8 -9.57 3.93 38.24
C ASP A 8 -8.40 4.59 37.46
N GLY A 9 -7.30 3.91 37.13
CA GLY A 9 -7.16 2.49 36.85
C GLY A 9 -6.58 2.32 35.44
N LYS A 10 -5.35 1.77 35.39
CA LYS A 10 -4.73 1.02 34.27
C LYS A 10 -4.02 1.80 33.15
N SER A 11 -2.69 1.72 33.27
CA SER A 11 -1.74 1.27 32.23
C SER A 11 -1.75 1.99 30.87
N VAL A 12 -0.86 2.96 30.73
CA VAL A 12 -0.43 3.48 29.42
C VAL A 12 0.47 2.43 28.77
N SER A 13 -0.14 1.48 28.07
CA SER A 13 0.53 0.49 27.24
C SER A 13 0.02 0.62 25.80
N GLN A 14 0.56 1.58 25.04
CA GLN A 14 0.47 1.53 23.59
C GLN A 14 1.75 2.11 23.00
N ALA A 15 2.83 1.34 23.17
CA ALA A 15 3.97 1.44 22.30
C ALA A 15 3.50 1.20 20.86
N VAL A 16 3.80 2.18 20.00
CA VAL A 16 3.57 2.21 18.56
C VAL A 16 3.95 0.87 17.94
N ARG A 17 2.98 -0.03 17.72
CA ARG A 17 3.10 -1.14 16.78
C ARG A 17 2.85 -0.59 15.38
N ALA A 18 3.78 0.19 14.86
CA ALA A 18 4.02 0.21 13.43
C ALA A 18 4.71 -1.12 13.07
N SER A 19 4.01 -2.24 13.27
CA SER A 19 4.49 -3.51 12.74
C SER A 19 4.40 -3.38 11.24
N ARG A 20 5.56 -3.34 10.56
CA ARG A 20 5.73 -3.52 9.12
C ARG A 20 4.56 -4.31 8.54
N ARG A 21 3.60 -3.63 7.92
CA ARG A 21 2.64 -4.30 7.04
C ARG A 21 3.33 -4.32 5.69
N GLU A 22 3.97 -5.45 5.42
CA GLU A 22 4.51 -5.75 4.10
C GLU A 22 3.32 -5.85 3.13
N PRO A 23 3.43 -5.36 1.90
CA PRO A 23 2.37 -5.49 0.91
C PRO A 23 1.96 -6.94 0.70
N ASP A 24 0.70 -7.19 0.34
CA ASP A 24 0.24 -8.54 -0.01
C ASP A 24 1.11 -9.16 -1.12
N LEU A 25 1.58 -8.32 -2.05
CA LEU A 25 2.61 -8.69 -3.02
C LEU A 25 3.57 -7.52 -3.29
N VAL A 26 4.87 -7.83 -3.26
CA VAL A 26 5.95 -6.91 -3.65
C VAL A 26 6.69 -7.47 -4.83
N VAL A 27 6.82 -6.67 -5.89
CA VAL A 27 7.82 -6.94 -6.93
C VAL A 27 8.95 -5.94 -6.82
N VAL A 28 10.15 -6.47 -6.78
CA VAL A 28 11.43 -5.79 -6.65
C VAL A 28 12.23 -6.00 -7.93
N ARG A 29 12.99 -4.98 -8.33
CA ARG A 29 13.90 -5.12 -9.49
C ARG A 29 15.15 -5.91 -9.07
N GLY A 30 15.46 -6.97 -9.80
CA GLY A 30 16.68 -7.78 -9.61
C GLY A 30 16.53 -9.20 -10.16
N ARG A 31 17.65 -9.91 -10.30
CA ARG A 31 17.69 -11.37 -10.47
C ARG A 31 17.54 -12.03 -9.09
N PRO A 32 17.05 -13.28 -8.99
CA PRO A 32 16.93 -14.00 -7.70
C PRO A 32 18.23 -14.03 -6.87
N GLY A 33 19.41 -13.89 -7.50
CA GLY A 33 20.72 -13.83 -6.84
C GLY A 33 21.11 -12.47 -6.24
N ASP A 34 20.57 -11.36 -6.74
CA ASP A 34 20.88 -9.99 -6.25
C ASP A 34 20.36 -9.76 -4.82
N TYR A 35 19.44 -10.64 -4.39
CA TYR A 35 18.76 -10.66 -3.11
C TYR A 35 19.60 -11.22 -1.94
N ARG A 36 20.71 -11.93 -2.21
CA ARG A 36 21.53 -12.54 -1.15
C ARG A 36 22.63 -11.62 -0.62
N GLU A 37 23.04 -10.61 -1.38
CA GLU A 37 24.23 -9.79 -1.09
C GLU A 37 23.95 -8.29 -0.94
N SER A 38 22.76 -7.81 -1.32
CA SER A 38 22.39 -6.40 -1.20
C SER A 38 21.01 -6.25 -0.57
N HIS A 39 20.85 -5.21 0.26
CA HIS A 39 19.52 -4.80 0.73
C HIS A 39 18.61 -4.66 -0.49
N PRO A 40 17.38 -5.20 -0.48
CA PRO A 40 16.55 -5.22 -1.66
C PRO A 40 16.42 -3.80 -2.21
N GLY A 41 16.68 -3.67 -3.52
CA GLY A 41 16.53 -2.41 -4.23
C GLY A 41 15.12 -1.82 -4.02
N ARG A 42 14.99 -0.52 -4.30
CA ARG A 42 13.71 0.22 -4.23
C ARG A 42 12.56 -0.64 -4.79
N VAL A 43 11.49 -0.79 -4.02
CA VAL A 43 10.29 -1.54 -4.41
C VAL A 43 9.79 -1.00 -5.75
N ALA A 44 9.59 -1.90 -6.71
CA ALA A 44 9.33 -1.55 -8.09
C ALA A 44 7.84 -1.59 -8.45
N LEU A 45 7.07 -2.41 -7.73
CA LEU A 45 5.62 -2.49 -7.76
C LEU A 45 5.14 -2.99 -6.39
N ALA A 46 4.16 -2.31 -5.81
CA ALA A 46 3.41 -2.81 -4.65
C ALA A 46 1.96 -3.09 -5.08
N VAL A 47 1.42 -4.23 -4.67
CA VAL A 47 0.04 -4.61 -4.95
C VAL A 47 -0.64 -5.01 -3.65
N GLU A 48 -1.86 -4.52 -3.44
CA GLU A 48 -2.73 -4.85 -2.32
C GLU A 48 -4.05 -5.40 -2.87
N VAL A 49 -4.63 -6.39 -2.20
CA VAL A 49 -5.96 -6.92 -2.53
C VAL A 49 -6.93 -6.51 -1.44
N ALA A 50 -7.87 -5.64 -1.78
CA ALA A 50 -8.70 -4.97 -0.79
C ALA A 50 -10.19 -5.26 -0.99
N GLU A 51 -10.82 -5.75 0.07
CA GLU A 51 -12.29 -5.78 0.24
C GLU A 51 -12.67 -4.91 1.43
N SER A 52 -12.44 -5.40 2.65
CA SER A 52 -12.70 -4.65 3.89
C SER A 52 -11.60 -3.64 4.27
N SER A 53 -10.42 -3.74 3.66
CA SER A 53 -9.26 -2.88 3.93
C SER A 53 -9.15 -1.67 3.01
N LEU A 54 -10.08 -1.48 2.07
CA LEU A 54 -9.96 -0.52 0.97
C LEU A 54 -9.58 0.89 1.42
N ASP A 55 -10.29 1.47 2.39
CA ASP A 55 -10.00 2.83 2.87
C ASP A 55 -8.62 2.91 3.55
N PHE A 56 -8.23 1.85 4.27
CA PHE A 56 -6.91 1.78 4.89
C PHE A 56 -5.79 1.73 3.83
N ASP A 57 -5.99 0.96 2.77
CA ASP A 57 -5.02 0.81 1.69
C ASP A 57 -4.90 2.08 0.83
N ARG A 58 -6.01 2.80 0.63
CA ARG A 58 -6.04 4.11 -0.05
C ARG A 58 -5.33 5.20 0.75
N GLU A 59 -5.69 5.37 2.02
CA GLU A 59 -5.24 6.52 2.82
C GLU A 59 -3.91 6.26 3.53
N ARG A 60 -3.81 5.16 4.28
CA ARG A 60 -2.66 4.89 5.15
C ARG A 60 -1.51 4.29 4.35
N LYS A 61 -1.75 3.18 3.64
CA LYS A 61 -0.70 2.54 2.85
C LYS A 61 -0.34 3.37 1.63
N GLY A 62 -1.33 3.93 0.94
CA GLY A 62 -1.10 4.83 -0.20
C GLY A 62 -0.17 5.99 0.14
N SER A 63 -0.43 6.71 1.25
CA SER A 63 0.43 7.81 1.68
C SER A 63 1.83 7.35 2.08
N LEU A 64 1.94 6.24 2.82
CA LEU A 64 3.22 5.64 3.20
C LEU A 64 4.05 5.21 1.99
N TYR A 65 3.44 4.56 0.99
CA TYR A 65 4.11 4.09 -0.21
C TYR A 65 4.51 5.23 -1.14
N ALA A 66 3.70 6.29 -1.23
CA ALA A 66 4.10 7.50 -1.93
C ALA A 66 5.33 8.13 -1.28
N ARG A 67 5.36 8.21 0.06
CA ARG A 67 6.50 8.74 0.82
C ARG A 67 7.79 7.94 0.66
N THR A 68 7.70 6.62 0.55
CA THR A 68 8.88 5.77 0.28
C THR A 68 9.28 5.78 -1.20
N GLY A 69 8.51 6.48 -2.04
CA GLY A 69 8.76 6.61 -3.47
C GLY A 69 8.53 5.29 -4.19
N ILE A 70 7.45 4.58 -3.95
CA ILE A 70 7.04 3.50 -4.86
C ILE A 70 6.40 4.17 -6.08
N ASP A 71 6.87 3.86 -7.30
CA ASP A 71 6.40 4.56 -8.50
C ASP A 71 5.13 3.94 -9.10
N ASP A 72 4.80 2.70 -8.74
CA ASP A 72 3.66 1.93 -9.25
C ASP A 72 3.01 1.18 -8.07
N TYR A 73 1.88 1.67 -7.59
CA TYR A 73 1.12 1.07 -6.47
C TYR A 73 -0.28 0.71 -6.93
N TRP A 74 -0.67 -0.55 -6.78
CA TRP A 74 -1.96 -1.05 -7.24
C TRP A 74 -2.81 -1.53 -6.08
N ILE A 75 -4.11 -1.22 -6.13
CA ILE A 75 -5.13 -1.82 -5.27
C ILE A 75 -6.09 -2.60 -6.16
N VAL A 76 -6.14 -3.91 -5.97
CA VAL A 76 -7.21 -4.76 -6.51
C VAL A 76 -8.42 -4.56 -5.61
N ASN A 77 -9.32 -3.67 -6.01
CA ASN A 77 -10.52 -3.33 -5.26
C ASN A 77 -11.62 -4.35 -5.58
N LEU A 78 -11.86 -5.27 -4.64
CA LEU A 78 -12.85 -6.33 -4.75
C LEU A 78 -14.29 -5.83 -4.51
N VAL A 79 -14.47 -4.71 -3.82
CA VAL A 79 -15.79 -4.12 -3.55
C VAL A 79 -16.41 -3.63 -4.86
N ASP A 80 -15.67 -2.83 -5.61
CA ASP A 80 -16.13 -2.24 -6.87
C ASP A 80 -15.77 -3.10 -8.09
N ARG A 81 -14.96 -4.14 -7.89
CA ARG A 81 -14.39 -5.03 -8.93
C ARG A 81 -13.63 -4.24 -9.99
N VAL A 82 -12.66 -3.47 -9.54
CA VAL A 82 -11.79 -2.63 -10.36
C VAL A 82 -10.33 -2.76 -9.91
N LEU A 83 -9.41 -2.40 -10.79
CA LEU A 83 -8.02 -2.15 -10.43
C LEU A 83 -7.80 -0.64 -10.28
N GLU A 84 -7.34 -0.19 -9.12
CA GLU A 84 -6.90 1.19 -8.89
C GLU A 84 -5.38 1.26 -9.00
N VAL A 85 -4.87 2.13 -9.87
CA VAL A 85 -3.46 2.29 -10.19
C VAL A 85 -3.01 3.67 -9.77
N TYR A 86 -2.12 3.71 -8.78
CA TYR A 86 -1.56 4.92 -8.17
C TYR A 86 -0.13 5.16 -8.65
N ARG A 87 0.11 6.35 -9.21
CA ARG A 87 1.40 6.75 -9.80
C ARG A 87 1.70 8.21 -9.52
N ASP A 88 2.95 8.59 -9.80
CA ASP A 88 3.49 9.93 -9.57
C ASP A 88 3.40 10.38 -8.10
N PRO A 89 4.21 9.80 -7.20
CA PRO A 89 4.23 10.22 -5.81
C PRO A 89 4.70 11.68 -5.68
N GLU A 90 4.00 12.47 -4.86
CA GLU A 90 4.30 13.87 -4.58
C GLU A 90 4.05 14.24 -3.12
N PRO A 91 4.78 15.24 -2.57
CA PRO A 91 4.48 15.79 -1.25
C PRO A 91 3.09 16.44 -1.23
N ASP A 92 2.31 16.13 -0.20
CA ASP A 92 1.03 16.77 0.10
C ASP A 92 0.83 16.80 1.62
N ALA A 93 0.87 18.00 2.20
CA ALA A 93 0.77 18.20 3.64
C ALA A 93 -0.59 17.79 4.24
N SER A 94 -1.62 17.58 3.41
CA SER A 94 -2.93 17.09 3.85
C SER A 94 -3.00 15.57 3.99
N ALA A 95 -2.06 14.84 3.37
CA ALA A 95 -2.02 13.38 3.43
C ALA A 95 -1.43 12.88 4.76
N VAL A 96 -1.82 11.67 5.16
CA VAL A 96 -1.48 11.09 6.48
C VAL A 96 0.02 11.06 6.77
N ASP A 97 0.83 10.71 5.75
CA ASP A 97 2.29 10.68 5.82
C ASP A 97 2.94 11.84 5.04
N GLY A 98 2.18 12.89 4.71
CA GLY A 98 2.66 14.07 4.00
C GLY A 98 2.95 13.85 2.51
N TRP A 99 2.53 12.72 1.94
CA TRP A 99 2.70 12.36 0.54
C TRP A 99 1.45 11.68 -0.01
N ARG A 100 1.22 11.83 -1.30
CA ARG A 100 0.15 11.13 -2.03
C ARG A 100 0.63 10.75 -3.42
N TYR A 101 -0.20 10.00 -4.13
CA TYR A 101 -0.07 9.84 -5.57
C TYR A 101 -0.90 10.89 -6.28
N ARG A 102 -0.29 11.57 -7.27
CA ARG A 102 -0.99 12.54 -8.10
C ARG A 102 -1.92 11.87 -9.11
N SER A 103 -1.49 10.73 -9.65
CA SER A 103 -2.25 9.99 -10.66
C SER A 103 -2.92 8.79 -10.03
N VAL A 104 -4.25 8.71 -10.17
CA VAL A 104 -5.03 7.53 -9.83
C VAL A 104 -5.87 7.17 -11.04
N THR A 105 -5.65 5.99 -11.59
CA THR A 105 -6.42 5.45 -12.72
C THR A 105 -7.22 4.26 -12.25
N VAL A 106 -8.52 4.24 -12.55
CA VAL A 106 -9.39 3.09 -12.27
C VAL A 106 -9.61 2.32 -13.57
N LEU A 107 -9.32 1.02 -13.55
CA LEU A 107 -9.42 0.15 -14.70
C LEU A 107 -10.41 -0.98 -14.43
N THR A 108 -11.25 -1.26 -15.42
CA THR A 108 -12.19 -2.39 -15.44
C THR A 108 -11.81 -3.36 -16.57
N PRO A 109 -12.21 -4.64 -16.51
CA PRO A 109 -12.13 -5.52 -17.67
C PRO A 109 -12.83 -4.91 -18.91
N PRO A 110 -12.29 -5.09 -20.13
CA PRO A 110 -11.15 -5.94 -20.50
C PRO A 110 -9.81 -5.18 -20.55
N ALA A 111 -9.64 -4.10 -19.77
CA ALA A 111 -8.41 -3.32 -19.81
C ALA A 111 -7.18 -4.19 -19.51
N VAL A 112 -6.06 -3.78 -20.10
CA VAL A 112 -4.75 -4.40 -19.91
C VAL A 112 -3.78 -3.32 -19.44
N LEU A 113 -2.95 -3.66 -18.47
CA LEU A 113 -1.97 -2.75 -17.89
C LEU A 113 -0.56 -3.33 -18.01
N VAL A 114 0.41 -2.43 -18.17
CA VAL A 114 1.83 -2.75 -18.13
C VAL A 114 2.41 -2.13 -16.85
N PRO A 115 3.02 -2.93 -15.95
CA PRO A 115 3.76 -2.39 -14.82
C PRO A 115 4.94 -1.53 -15.28
N LEU A 116 5.17 -0.39 -14.62
CA LEU A 116 6.25 0.54 -14.98
C LEU A 116 7.63 -0.12 -14.91
N ALA A 117 7.81 -1.09 -14.00
CA ALA A 117 9.05 -1.83 -13.84
C ALA A 117 9.23 -3.02 -14.80
N PHE A 118 8.16 -3.47 -15.45
CA PHE A 118 8.14 -4.68 -16.29
C PHE A 118 7.46 -4.39 -17.62
N THR A 119 8.12 -3.61 -18.47
CA THR A 119 7.53 -3.06 -19.70
C THR A 119 7.17 -4.10 -20.77
N SER A 120 7.61 -5.34 -20.60
CA SER A 120 7.27 -6.47 -21.47
C SER A 120 6.16 -7.37 -20.92
N ILE A 121 5.71 -7.13 -19.68
CA ILE A 121 4.63 -7.90 -19.04
C ILE A 121 3.32 -7.13 -19.21
N GLN A 122 2.31 -7.82 -19.73
CA GLN A 122 0.95 -7.33 -19.79
C GLN A 122 0.11 -8.10 -18.77
N VAL A 123 -0.67 -7.37 -17.98
CA VAL A 123 -1.59 -7.95 -17.00
C VAL A 123 -3.00 -7.55 -17.41
N ALA A 124 -3.84 -8.54 -17.73
CA ALA A 124 -5.25 -8.27 -17.95
C ALA A 124 -5.94 -8.02 -16.62
N VAL A 125 -6.75 -6.97 -16.53
CA VAL A 125 -7.50 -6.64 -15.31
C VAL A 125 -8.48 -7.77 -14.96
N ALA A 126 -8.99 -8.49 -15.97
CA ALA A 126 -9.84 -9.66 -15.77
C ALA A 126 -9.15 -10.79 -15.00
N ASP A 127 -7.82 -10.94 -15.10
CA ASP A 127 -7.09 -12.01 -14.41
C ASP A 127 -6.83 -11.69 -12.93
N LEU A 128 -7.06 -10.44 -12.51
CA LEU A 128 -6.86 -9.97 -11.13
C LEU A 128 -8.15 -9.96 -10.31
N LEU A 129 -9.31 -10.11 -10.95
CA LEU A 129 -10.62 -9.96 -10.33
C LEU A 129 -11.40 -11.30 -10.37
N PRO A 130 -12.20 -11.60 -9.32
CA PRO A 130 -13.03 -12.82 -9.28
C PRO A 130 -14.27 -12.75 -10.18
#